data_AF-A0A431PQ51-F1
#
_entry.id   AF-A0A431PQ51-F1
#
_cell.length_a   1.000
_cell.length_b   1.000
_cell.length_c   1.000
_cell.angle_alpha   90.00
_cell.angle_beta   90.00
_cell.angle_gamma   90.00
#
_symmetry.space_group_name_H-M   'P 1'
#
loop_
_entity.id
_entity.type
_entity.pdbx_description
1 polymer ?
#
loop_
_entity_poly.entity_id
_entity_poly.type
_entity_poly.pdbx_seq_one_letter_code
_entity_poly.pdbx_strand_id
1 'polypeptide(L)'
;MKEQRFYIHQHITNQIIAAIESGAGEFRLPWHRSAGNIMRPVNIASKSRYRGVNILTLWAAADACGYMSGAWGTYKQWAEAGAEVLKAWVH
;
A
#
# COMPACT_ATOMS: atom_id res chain seq x y z
N MET A 1 18.11 12.98 -9.34
CA MET A 1 16.70 12.46 -9.37
C MET A 1 16.58 10.92 -9.46
N LYS A 2 17.59 10.16 -9.95
CA LYS A 2 17.58 8.67 -9.90
C LYS A 2 17.87 8.15 -8.49
N GLU A 3 18.84 8.74 -7.79
CA GLU A 3 19.25 8.33 -6.44
C GLU A 3 18.10 8.40 -5.42
N GLN A 4 17.27 9.44 -5.47
CA GLN A 4 16.13 9.59 -4.56
C GLN A 4 15.09 8.48 -4.72
N ARG A 5 14.89 7.95 -5.94
CA ARG A 5 14.04 6.78 -6.19
C ARG A 5 14.68 5.49 -5.67
N PHE A 6 15.99 5.35 -5.79
CA PHE A 6 16.69 4.20 -5.23
C PHE A 6 16.59 4.20 -3.69
N TYR A 7 16.72 5.38 -3.07
CA TYR A 7 16.64 5.54 -1.63
C TYR A 7 15.25 5.20 -1.07
N ILE A 8 14.16 5.58 -1.77
CA ILE A 8 12.81 5.22 -1.30
C ILE A 8 12.54 3.72 -1.41
N HIS A 9 13.05 3.04 -2.44
CA HIS A 9 12.94 1.58 -2.54
C HIS A 9 13.75 0.88 -1.44
N GLN A 10 14.98 1.33 -1.17
CA GLN A 10 15.80 0.79 -0.09
C GLN A 10 15.15 1.01 1.28
N HIS A 11 14.57 2.18 1.52
CA HIS A 11 13.86 2.48 2.76
C HIS A 11 12.67 1.55 2.97
N ILE A 12 11.85 1.34 1.92
CA ILE A 12 10.71 0.41 2.00
C ILE A 12 11.20 -1.03 2.21
N THR A 13 12.27 -1.46 1.52
CA THR A 13 12.88 -2.78 1.73
C THR A 13 13.33 -2.96 3.18
N ASN A 14 13.98 -1.95 3.77
CA ASN A 14 14.45 -2.02 5.16
C ASN A 14 13.27 -2.07 6.15
N GLN A 15 12.18 -1.35 5.89
CA GLN A 15 10.97 -1.48 6.72
C GLN A 15 10.36 -2.88 6.63
N ILE A 16 10.33 -3.49 5.44
CA ILE A 16 9.84 -4.86 5.24
C ILE A 16 10.74 -5.85 6.00
N ILE A 17 12.06 -5.70 5.91
CA ILE A 17 13.04 -6.54 6.63
C ILE A 17 12.84 -6.40 8.14
N ALA A 18 12.78 -5.17 8.66
CA ALA A 18 12.59 -4.92 10.08
C ALA A 18 11.27 -5.51 10.60
N ALA A 19 10.20 -5.44 9.80
CA ALA A 19 8.92 -6.05 10.15
C ALA A 19 9.01 -7.59 10.21
N ILE A 20 9.72 -8.22 9.26
CA ILE A 20 10.03 -9.66 9.28
C ILE A 20 10.86 -10.03 10.51
N GLU A 21 11.91 -9.28 10.81
CA GLU A 21 12.84 -9.54 11.92
C GLU A 21 12.20 -9.33 13.30
N SER A 22 11.28 -8.37 13.42
CA SER A 22 10.49 -8.14 14.64
C SER A 22 9.48 -9.27 14.93
N GLY A 23 9.26 -10.15 13.95
CA GLY A 23 8.23 -11.16 13.93
C GLY A 23 8.70 -12.57 14.28
N ALA A 24 9.05 -12.84 15.53
CA ALA A 24 9.32 -14.21 16.01
C ALA A 24 8.01 -15.03 16.10
N GLY A 25 7.63 -15.68 15.00
CA GLY A 25 6.65 -16.78 14.98
C GLY A 25 5.19 -16.45 14.67
N GLU A 26 4.73 -15.21 14.91
CA GLU A 26 3.32 -14.80 14.65
C GLU A 26 3.15 -13.72 13.56
N PHE A 27 4.25 -13.18 13.02
CA PHE A 27 4.16 -12.08 12.05
C PHE A 27 3.53 -12.55 10.73
N ARG A 28 2.28 -12.16 10.51
CA ARG A 28 1.61 -12.34 9.22
C ARG A 28 1.98 -11.19 8.32
N LEU A 29 2.79 -11.52 7.31
CA LEU A 29 3.12 -10.59 6.24
C LEU A 29 1.82 -10.09 5.58
N PRO A 30 1.77 -8.84 5.08
CA PRO A 30 0.53 -8.24 4.55
C PRO A 30 -0.14 -9.06 3.43
N TRP A 31 0.60 -9.95 2.78
CA TRP A 31 0.14 -10.87 1.72
C TRP A 31 -0.40 -12.21 2.23
N HIS A 32 -0.31 -12.52 3.53
CA HIS A 32 -0.90 -13.71 4.13
C HIS A 32 -2.43 -13.61 4.36
N ARG A 33 -3.09 -12.53 3.90
CA ARG A 33 -4.55 -12.43 3.92
C ARG A 33 -5.18 -13.40 2.90
N SER A 34 -6.17 -14.17 3.32
CA SER A 34 -6.88 -15.19 2.53
C SER A 34 -7.73 -14.65 1.36
N ALA A 35 -7.45 -13.44 0.87
CA ALA A 35 -8.22 -12.70 -0.14
C ALA A 35 -7.37 -12.33 -1.37
N GLY A 36 -6.39 -13.17 -1.73
CA GLY A 36 -5.29 -12.90 -2.67
C GLY A 36 -5.66 -12.34 -4.06
N ASN A 37 -6.93 -12.30 -4.44
CA ASN A 37 -7.41 -11.67 -5.69
C ASN A 37 -8.27 -10.41 -5.49
N ILE A 38 -9.03 -10.30 -4.39
CA ILE A 38 -9.97 -9.17 -4.13
C ILE A 38 -9.20 -7.90 -3.72
N MET A 39 -8.04 -8.06 -3.09
CA MET A 39 -7.27 -6.94 -2.53
C MET A 39 -6.11 -6.47 -3.40
N ARG A 40 -5.96 -6.95 -4.63
CA ARG A 40 -4.84 -6.51 -5.46
C ARG A 40 -4.99 -5.01 -5.76
N PRO A 41 -4.00 -4.15 -5.41
CA PRO A 41 -4.17 -2.72 -5.57
C PRO A 41 -4.30 -2.31 -7.04
N VAL A 42 -5.29 -1.48 -7.35
CA VAL A 42 -5.59 -0.94 -8.68
C VAL A 42 -5.64 0.57 -8.60
N ASN A 43 -5.04 1.24 -9.59
CA ASN A 43 -5.12 2.69 -9.68
C ASN A 43 -6.53 3.12 -10.13
N ILE A 44 -7.14 4.08 -9.44
CA ILE A 44 -8.52 4.47 -9.74
C ILE A 44 -8.66 5.10 -11.12
N ALA A 45 -7.66 5.88 -11.56
CA ALA A 45 -7.71 6.63 -12.80
C ALA A 45 -7.38 5.74 -14.00
N SER A 46 -6.26 5.02 -13.96
CA SER A 46 -5.81 4.20 -15.10
C SER A 46 -6.40 2.80 -15.14
N LYS A 47 -7.13 2.38 -14.08
CA LYS A 47 -7.62 1.01 -13.87
C LYS A 47 -6.52 -0.07 -13.91
N SER A 48 -5.26 0.34 -13.90
CA SER A 48 -4.11 -0.54 -14.00
C SER A 48 -3.74 -1.06 -12.62
N ARG A 49 -3.34 -2.33 -12.57
CA ARG A 49 -2.85 -2.97 -11.34
C ARG A 49 -1.48 -2.42 -10.97
N TYR A 50 -1.28 -2.10 -9.69
CA TYR A 50 0.05 -1.80 -9.17
C TYR A 50 0.96 -3.03 -9.27
N ARG A 51 2.27 -2.79 -9.29
CA ARG A 51 3.32 -3.80 -9.48
C ARG A 51 4.48 -3.57 -8.51
N GLY A 52 5.24 -4.62 -8.26
CA GLY A 52 6.45 -4.56 -7.43
C GLY A 52 6.14 -4.12 -6.00
N VAL A 53 7.08 -3.38 -5.41
CA VAL A 53 7.05 -2.96 -4.00
C VAL A 53 5.81 -2.15 -3.63
N ASN A 54 5.21 -1.42 -4.58
CA ASN A 54 3.98 -0.65 -4.35
C ASN A 54 2.81 -1.54 -3.91
N ILE A 55 2.78 -2.83 -4.30
CA ILE A 55 1.76 -3.76 -3.81
C ILE A 55 1.88 -3.93 -2.29
N LEU A 56 3.11 -4.13 -1.81
CA LEU A 56 3.40 -4.38 -0.40
C LEU A 56 3.11 -3.15 0.45
N THR A 57 3.55 -1.98 -0.02
CA THR A 57 3.31 -0.69 0.66
C THR A 57 1.81 -0.42 0.81
N LEU A 58 1.02 -0.63 -0.25
CA LEU A 58 -0.42 -0.39 -0.22
C LEU A 58 -1.16 -1.41 0.64
N TRP A 59 -0.72 -2.67 0.67
CA TRP A 59 -1.27 -3.67 1.60
C TRP A 59 -0.98 -3.35 3.06
N ALA A 60 0.25 -2.93 3.37
CA ALA A 60 0.62 -2.51 4.72
C ALA A 60 -0.24 -1.31 5.16
N ALA A 61 -0.43 -0.31 4.28
CA ALA A 61 -1.30 0.82 4.56
C ALA A 61 -2.77 0.42 4.75
N ALA A 62 -3.30 -0.49 3.91
CA ALA A 62 -4.67 -0.99 4.08
C ALA A 62 -4.83 -1.76 5.39
N ASP A 63 -3.83 -2.53 5.83
CA ASP A 63 -3.88 -3.22 7.10
C ASP A 63 -3.86 -2.26 8.28
N ALA A 64 -2.90 -1.33 8.30
CA ALA A 64 -2.75 -0.32 9.36
C ALA A 64 -3.99 0.58 9.51
N CYS A 65 -4.68 0.91 8.41
CA CYS A 65 -5.86 1.77 8.42
C CYS A 65 -7.19 0.99 8.34
N GLY A 66 -7.17 -0.35 8.34
CA GLY A 66 -8.38 -1.17 8.24
C GLY A 66 -9.15 -1.04 6.91
N TYR A 67 -8.49 -0.61 5.83
CA TYR A 67 -9.14 -0.48 4.52
C TYR A 67 -9.39 -1.83 3.86
N MET A 68 -10.61 -2.03 3.38
CA MET A 68 -11.02 -3.27 2.70
C MET A 68 -10.96 -3.18 1.17
N SER A 69 -10.85 -1.97 0.60
CA SER A 69 -10.82 -1.75 -0.84
C SER A 69 -9.42 -1.87 -1.44
N GLY A 70 -9.34 -2.42 -2.65
CA GLY A 70 -8.13 -2.43 -3.47
C GLY A 70 -7.96 -1.20 -4.36
N ALA A 71 -8.84 -0.19 -4.29
CA ALA A 71 -8.75 1.02 -5.10
C ALA A 71 -7.85 2.07 -4.44
N TRP A 72 -6.82 2.51 -5.18
CA TRP A 72 -5.84 3.49 -4.70
C TRP A 72 -5.59 4.57 -5.73
N GLY A 73 -5.39 5.81 -5.28
CA GLY A 73 -5.16 6.94 -6.15
C GLY A 73 -4.64 8.13 -5.36
N THR A 74 -4.08 9.10 -6.06
CA THR A 74 -3.71 10.38 -5.45
C THR A 74 -4.96 11.22 -5.19
N TYR A 75 -4.83 12.26 -4.35
CA TYR A 75 -5.91 13.22 -4.10
C TYR A 75 -6.51 13.76 -5.41
N LYS A 76 -5.65 14.18 -6.34
CA LYS A 76 -6.06 14.70 -7.65
C LYS A 76 -6.84 13.68 -8.46
N GLN A 77 -6.42 12.42 -8.48
CA GLN A 77 -7.12 11.36 -9.23
C GLN A 77 -8.52 11.09 -8.65
N TRP A 78 -8.67 11.11 -7.32
CA TRP A 78 -9.98 10.99 -6.69
C TRP A 78 -10.89 12.18 -7.01
N ALA A 79 -10.35 13.39 -6.96
CA ALA A 79 -11.09 14.59 -7.34
C ALA A 79 -11.54 14.54 -8.81
N GLU A 80 -10.66 14.11 -9.73
CA GLU A 80 -10.99 13.91 -11.15
C GLU A 80 -12.06 12.84 -11.37
N ALA A 81 -12.18 11.86 -10.47
CA ALA A 81 -13.25 10.87 -10.49
C ALA A 81 -14.55 11.32 -9.78
N GLY A 82 -14.63 12.60 -9.39
CA GLY A 82 -15.81 13.16 -8.73
C GLY A 82 -15.96 12.72 -7.27
N ALA A 83 -14.90 12.22 -6.65
CA ALA A 83 -14.88 11.83 -5.25
C ALA A 83 -14.15 12.87 -4.39
N GLU A 84 -14.60 13.01 -3.14
CA GLU A 84 -13.96 13.87 -2.15
C GLU A 84 -13.13 13.03 -1.17
N VAL A 85 -11.85 13.41 -0.99
CA VAL A 85 -10.97 12.72 -0.05
C VAL A 85 -11.17 13.29 1.35
N LEU A 86 -11.66 12.46 2.27
CA LEU A 86 -11.80 12.82 3.66
C LEU A 86 -10.43 12.93 4.34
N LYS A 87 -10.28 13.91 5.24
CA LYS A 87 -9.11 13.96 6.12
C LYS A 87 -9.17 12.76 7.07
N ALA A 88 -8.10 11.97 7.09
CA ALA A 88 -7.97 10.90 8.07
C ALA A 88 -7.76 11.51 9.46
N TRP A 89 -8.58 11.10 10.42
CA TRP A 89 -8.33 11.36 11.84
C TRP A 89 -7.34 10.30 12.32
N VAL A 90 -6.13 10.75 12.66
CA VAL A 90 -5.14 9.88 13.30
C VAL A 90 -5.41 9.94 14.80
N HIS A 91 -5.83 8.82 15.38
CA HIS A 91 -5.88 8.62 16.83
C HIS A 91 -4.49 8.30 17.38
#